data_AF-A0A1R3XZD0-F1
#
_entry.id   AF-A0A1R3XZD0-F1
#
_cell.length_a   1.000
_cell.length_b   1.000
_cell.length_c   1.000
_cell.angle_alpha   90.00
_cell.angle_beta   90.00
_cell.angle_gamma   90.00
#
_symmetry.space_group_name_H-M   'P 1'
#
loop_
_entity.id
_entity.type
_entity.pdbx_description
1 polymer ?
#
loop_
_entity_poly.entity_id
_entity_poly.type
_entity_poly.pdbx_seq_one_letter_code
_entity_poly.pdbx_strand_id
1 'polypeptide(L)'
;MDFGLQPPEITSGEMYLGPGAGPMLAAAVAWDGLAAELQSMAASYASIVEGMASESWLGPSSAGMAAAAAPYVTWMSGTSAQAKAAADQARAAVVAYETAFAAVVPPPQIAANRSQLISLVATNIFGQNTAAIAATEAEYGEMWAQDTMAMFGYASSSATASRLTPFTAPPQTTNPSGLAGQAAATG
;
A
#
# COMPACT_ATOMS: atom_id res chain seq x y z
N MET A 1 -0.44 -18.49 2.92
CA MET A 1 -0.03 -18.53 4.33
C MET A 1 -1.14 -19.23 5.09
N ASP A 2 -0.79 -20.13 6.00
CA ASP A 2 -1.76 -20.85 6.81
C ASP A 2 -1.63 -20.42 8.27
N PHE A 3 -2.37 -19.36 8.63
CA PHE A 3 -2.37 -18.79 9.98
C PHE A 3 -3.06 -19.73 10.99
N GLY A 4 -3.86 -20.69 10.52
CA GLY A 4 -4.55 -21.65 11.40
C GLY A 4 -3.60 -22.62 12.10
N LEU A 5 -2.35 -22.73 11.65
CA LEU A 5 -1.32 -23.57 12.27
C LEU A 5 -0.51 -22.83 13.35
N GLN A 6 -0.62 -21.51 13.44
CA GLN A 6 0.10 -20.71 14.44
C GLN A 6 -0.76 -20.51 15.68
N PRO A 7 -0.26 -20.86 16.88
CA PRO A 7 -0.99 -20.60 18.12
C PRO A 7 -1.07 -19.08 18.38
N PRO A 8 -2.06 -18.64 19.17
CA PRO A 8 -2.31 -17.22 19.42
C PRO A 8 -1.11 -16.49 20.03
N GLU A 9 -0.24 -17.14 20.82
CA GLU A 9 0.98 -16.52 21.36
C GLU A 9 1.93 -16.03 20.27
N ILE A 10 2.00 -16.74 19.14
CA ILE A 10 2.86 -16.37 18.01
C ILE A 10 2.20 -15.27 17.21
N THR A 11 0.95 -15.46 16.79
CA THR A 11 0.22 -14.49 15.98
C THR A 11 0.12 -13.12 16.67
N SER A 12 -0.34 -13.12 17.91
CA SER A 12 -0.44 -11.89 18.70
C SER A 12 0.93 -11.35 19.10
N GLY A 13 1.91 -12.21 19.41
CA GLY A 13 3.28 -11.79 19.65
C GLY A 13 3.88 -11.01 18.48
N GLU A 14 3.77 -11.54 17.26
CA GLU A 14 4.26 -10.90 16.05
C GLU A 14 3.52 -9.60 15.73
N MET A 15 2.20 -9.54 15.91
CA MET A 15 1.40 -8.35 15.64
C MET A 15 1.74 -7.16 16.58
N TYR A 16 2.07 -7.45 17.84
CA TYR A 16 2.46 -6.44 18.83
C TYR A 16 3.93 -6.03 18.77
N LEU A 17 4.72 -6.70 17.92
CA LEU A 17 6.11 -6.35 17.66
C LEU A 17 6.23 -5.52 16.37
N GLY A 18 7.25 -4.68 16.32
CA GLY A 18 7.60 -3.91 15.13
C GLY A 18 7.23 -2.43 15.18
N PRO A 19 7.42 -1.69 14.07
CA PRO A 19 7.34 -0.23 14.03
C PRO A 19 5.92 0.33 13.90
N GLY A 20 4.89 -0.52 13.82
CA GLY A 20 3.51 -0.13 13.59
C GLY A 20 3.24 0.46 12.20
N ALA A 21 2.16 1.23 12.07
CA ALA A 21 1.70 1.82 10.81
C ALA A 21 2.55 3.03 10.32
N GLY A 22 3.39 3.61 11.18
CA GLY A 22 4.11 4.86 10.92
C GLY A 22 4.89 4.89 9.59
N PRO A 23 5.72 3.88 9.27
CA PRO A 23 6.47 3.85 8.01
C PRO A 23 5.58 3.87 6.76
N MET A 24 4.45 3.15 6.78
CA MET A 24 3.53 3.10 5.64
C MET A 24 2.75 4.42 5.50
N LEU A 25 2.40 5.07 6.62
CA LEU A 25 1.79 6.40 6.59
C LEU A 25 2.76 7.45 6.01
N ALA A 26 4.04 7.39 6.39
CA ALA A 26 5.06 8.26 5.80
C ALA A 26 5.21 8.03 4.28
N ALA A 27 5.16 6.77 3.84
CA ALA A 27 5.15 6.44 2.41
C ALA A 27 3.92 7.01 1.69
N ALA A 28 2.73 6.95 2.30
CA ALA A 28 1.52 7.54 1.73
C ALA A 28 1.66 9.06 1.54
N VAL A 29 2.22 9.76 2.53
CA VAL A 29 2.48 11.21 2.44
C VAL A 29 3.50 11.52 1.34
N ALA A 30 4.56 10.72 1.21
CA ALA A 30 5.56 10.90 0.16
C ALA A 30 4.98 10.71 -1.25
N TRP A 31 4.12 9.70 -1.44
CA TRP A 31 3.43 9.47 -2.70
C TRP A 31 2.45 10.60 -3.07
N ASP A 32 1.73 11.15 -2.10
CA ASP A 32 0.89 12.34 -2.32
C ASP A 32 1.71 13.56 -2.70
N GLY A 33 2.86 13.77 -2.04
CA GLY A 33 3.80 14.83 -2.39
C GLY A 33 4.28 14.73 -3.84
N LEU A 34 4.71 13.53 -4.25
CA LEU A 34 5.12 13.27 -5.63
C LEU A 34 3.99 13.50 -6.64
N ALA A 35 2.77 13.07 -6.32
CA ALA A 35 1.61 13.32 -7.17
C ALA A 35 1.35 14.83 -7.36
N ALA A 36 1.41 15.60 -6.28
CA ALA A 36 1.24 17.05 -6.33
C ALA A 36 2.33 17.74 -7.17
N GLU A 37 3.60 17.35 -6.99
CA GLU A 37 4.71 17.88 -7.78
C GLU A 37 4.57 17.56 -9.27
N LEU A 38 4.27 16.30 -9.61
CA LEU A 38 4.02 15.88 -11.00
C LEU A 38 2.86 16.64 -11.63
N GLN A 39 1.77 16.85 -10.89
CA GLN A 39 0.63 17.63 -11.38
C GLN A 39 1.00 19.09 -11.63
N SER A 40 1.76 19.70 -10.72
CA SER A 40 2.24 21.07 -10.87
C SER A 40 3.16 21.21 -12.08
N MET A 41 4.10 20.28 -12.25
CA MET A 41 5.01 20.25 -13.40
C MET A 41 4.26 20.04 -14.72
N ALA A 42 3.26 19.15 -14.73
CA ALA A 42 2.44 18.92 -15.91
C ALA A 42 1.68 20.19 -16.32
N ALA A 43 1.13 20.93 -15.37
CA ALA A 43 0.46 22.21 -15.63
C ALA A 43 1.43 23.28 -16.16
N SER A 44 2.63 23.38 -15.59
CA SER A 44 3.66 24.29 -16.10
C SER A 44 4.09 23.95 -17.53
N TYR A 45 4.29 22.66 -17.82
CA TYR A 45 4.64 22.22 -19.18
C TYR A 45 3.50 22.47 -20.17
N ALA A 46 2.25 22.20 -19.79
CA ALA A 46 1.08 22.46 -20.61
C ALA A 46 0.99 23.95 -20.99
N SER A 47 1.20 24.85 -20.03
CA SER A 47 1.20 26.30 -20.26
C SER A 47 2.30 26.73 -21.25
N ILE A 48 3.51 26.18 -21.16
CA ILE A 48 4.59 26.48 -22.11
C ILE A 48 4.26 25.96 -23.51
N VAL A 49 3.70 24.74 -23.61
CA VAL A 49 3.29 24.13 -24.88
C VAL A 49 2.18 24.94 -25.55
N GLU A 50 1.21 25.42 -24.78
CA GLU A 50 0.15 26.31 -25.26
C GLU A 50 0.71 27.67 -25.71
N GLY A 51 1.64 28.25 -24.96
CA GLY A 51 2.33 29.49 -25.35
C GLY A 51 3.08 29.35 -26.67
N MET A 52 3.79 28.24 -26.89
CA MET A 52 4.45 27.96 -28.17
C MET A 52 3.47 27.83 -29.35
N ALA A 53 2.27 27.31 -29.10
CA ALA A 53 1.25 27.12 -30.12
C ALA A 53 0.47 28.42 -30.44
N SER A 54 0.41 29.38 -29.53
CA SER A 54 -0.49 30.54 -29.60
C SER A 54 0.18 31.92 -29.54
N GLU A 55 1.44 32.03 -29.09
CA GLU A 55 2.16 33.30 -28.89
C GLU A 55 3.27 33.54 -29.94
N SER A 56 4.18 34.47 -29.63
CA SER A 56 5.16 35.15 -30.49
C SER A 56 6.06 34.31 -31.42
N TRP A 57 6.13 32.98 -31.28
CA TRP A 57 6.90 32.08 -32.17
C TRP A 57 5.96 31.27 -33.08
N LEU A 58 5.15 31.96 -33.88
CA LEU A 58 4.21 31.33 -34.81
C LEU A 58 4.96 30.76 -36.03
N GLY A 59 4.94 29.45 -36.20
CA GLY A 59 5.47 28.78 -37.39
C GLY A 59 5.46 27.25 -37.32
N PRO A 60 5.70 26.55 -38.45
CA PRO A 60 5.65 25.09 -38.52
C PRO A 60 6.58 24.39 -37.52
N SER A 61 7.73 24.97 -37.21
CA SER A 61 8.68 24.42 -36.23
C SER A 61 8.16 24.51 -34.79
N SER A 62 7.48 25.60 -34.42
CA SER A 62 6.88 25.75 -33.08
C SER A 62 5.70 24.80 -32.90
N ALA A 63 4.83 24.70 -33.92
CA ALA A 63 3.74 23.73 -33.94
C ALA A 63 4.27 22.29 -33.86
N GLY A 64 5.37 21.98 -34.56
CA GLY A 64 6.05 20.69 -34.48
C GLY A 64 6.58 20.38 -33.08
N MET A 65 7.24 21.32 -32.43
CA MET A 65 7.71 21.16 -31.04
C MET A 65 6.56 20.98 -30.05
N ALA A 66 5.49 21.77 -30.16
CA ALA A 66 4.31 21.65 -29.30
C ALA A 66 3.66 20.26 -29.43
N ALA A 67 3.49 19.77 -30.65
CA ALA A 67 2.97 18.43 -30.93
C ALA A 67 3.87 17.32 -30.36
N ALA A 68 5.19 17.50 -30.42
CA ALA A 68 6.16 16.54 -29.89
C ALA A 68 6.15 16.46 -28.36
N ALA A 69 5.89 17.57 -27.66
CA ALA A 69 5.87 17.65 -26.20
C ALA A 69 4.55 17.19 -25.56
N ALA A 70 3.43 17.29 -26.27
CA ALA A 70 2.10 16.96 -25.74
C ALA A 70 1.97 15.54 -25.13
N PRO A 71 2.53 14.46 -25.72
CA PRO A 71 2.47 13.12 -25.12
C PRO A 71 3.15 13.03 -23.75
N TYR A 72 4.19 13.82 -23.50
CA TYR A 72 4.89 13.84 -22.22
C TYR A 72 4.07 14.52 -21.12
N VAL A 73 3.33 15.58 -21.45
CA VAL A 73 2.38 16.24 -20.53
C VAL A 73 1.25 15.28 -20.13
N THR A 74 0.71 14.54 -21.10
CA THR A 74 -0.30 13.51 -20.85
C THR A 74 0.26 12.40 -19.96
N TRP A 75 1.47 11.91 -20.26
CA TRP A 75 2.14 10.90 -19.44
C TRP A 75 2.34 11.40 -18.01
N MET A 76 2.86 12.61 -17.81
CA MET A 76 3.12 13.18 -16.49
C MET A 76 1.84 13.32 -15.65
N SER A 77 0.74 13.77 -16.27
CA SER A 77 -0.57 13.84 -15.62
C SER A 77 -1.09 12.45 -15.24
N GLY A 78 -0.90 11.44 -16.10
CA GLY A 78 -1.23 10.05 -15.80
C GLY A 78 -0.39 9.46 -14.67
N THR A 79 0.91 9.74 -14.65
CA THR A 79 1.84 9.33 -13.57
C THR A 79 1.49 9.99 -12.25
N SER A 80 1.10 11.26 -12.25
CA SER A 80 0.56 11.96 -11.07
C SER A 80 -0.63 11.21 -10.48
N ALA A 81 -1.63 10.86 -11.30
CA ALA A 81 -2.79 10.11 -10.86
C ALA A 81 -2.42 8.71 -10.31
N GLN A 82 -1.45 8.02 -10.93
CA GLN A 82 -0.94 6.74 -10.44
C GLN A 82 -0.21 6.87 -9.09
N ALA A 83 0.59 7.93 -8.91
CA ALA A 83 1.25 8.23 -7.63
C ALA A 83 0.21 8.51 -6.53
N LYS A 84 -0.86 9.26 -6.83
CA LYS A 84 -1.97 9.48 -5.91
C LYS A 84 -2.67 8.18 -5.51
N ALA A 85 -2.90 7.29 -6.48
CA ALA A 85 -3.48 5.97 -6.20
C ALA A 85 -2.54 5.11 -5.31
N ALA A 86 -1.22 5.21 -5.48
CA ALA A 86 -0.25 4.54 -4.62
C ALA A 86 -0.31 5.04 -3.17
N ALA A 87 -0.51 6.35 -2.95
CA ALA A 87 -0.73 6.91 -1.63
C ALA A 87 -1.99 6.34 -0.95
N ASP A 88 -3.09 6.25 -1.69
CA ASP A 88 -4.36 5.71 -1.19
C ASP A 88 -4.24 4.22 -0.85
N GLN A 89 -3.50 3.46 -1.65
CA GLN A 89 -3.21 2.06 -1.38
C GLN A 89 -2.32 1.86 -0.16
N ALA A 90 -1.32 2.73 0.06
CA ALA A 90 -0.53 2.71 1.29
C ALA A 90 -1.40 2.99 2.53
N ARG A 91 -2.37 3.91 2.44
CA ARG A 91 -3.37 4.12 3.52
C ARG A 91 -4.27 2.92 3.73
N ALA A 92 -4.72 2.26 2.66
CA ALA A 92 -5.50 1.04 2.77
C ALA A 92 -4.72 -0.08 3.51
N ALA A 93 -3.41 -0.19 3.25
CA ALA A 93 -2.55 -1.12 3.98
C ALA A 93 -2.44 -0.76 5.48
N VAL A 94 -2.36 0.54 5.83
CA VAL A 94 -2.41 1.01 7.23
C VAL A 94 -3.72 0.57 7.90
N VAL A 95 -4.86 0.81 7.26
CA VAL A 95 -6.17 0.43 7.80
C VAL A 95 -6.26 -1.09 7.99
N ALA A 96 -5.72 -1.87 7.06
CA ALA A 96 -5.68 -3.33 7.18
C ALA A 96 -4.87 -3.76 8.41
N TYR A 97 -3.70 -3.17 8.63
CA TYR A 97 -2.86 -3.43 9.80
C TYR A 97 -3.57 -3.05 11.11
N GLU A 98 -4.11 -1.84 11.21
CA GLU A 98 -4.77 -1.37 12.44
C GLU A 98 -6.01 -2.20 12.78
N THR A 99 -6.77 -2.61 11.76
CA THR A 99 -7.92 -3.51 11.94
C THR A 99 -7.48 -4.87 12.49
N ALA A 100 -6.40 -5.43 11.95
CA ALA A 100 -5.85 -6.70 12.41
C ALA A 100 -5.30 -6.58 13.84
N PHE A 101 -4.53 -5.53 14.11
CA PHE A 101 -3.97 -5.23 15.42
C PHE A 101 -5.05 -5.10 16.50
N ALA A 102 -6.16 -4.43 16.19
CA ALA A 102 -7.29 -4.28 17.11
C ALA A 102 -8.08 -5.58 17.30
N ALA A 103 -8.03 -6.51 16.35
CA ALA A 103 -8.79 -7.75 16.37
C ALA A 103 -8.05 -8.93 17.03
N VAL A 104 -6.73 -8.97 16.97
CA VAL A 104 -5.94 -10.03 17.63
C VAL A 104 -6.03 -9.92 19.16
N VAL A 105 -5.90 -11.06 19.82
CA VAL A 105 -6.02 -11.16 21.28
C VAL A 105 -4.78 -10.57 21.95
N PRO A 106 -4.91 -9.67 22.94
CA PRO A 106 -3.75 -9.13 23.62
C PRO A 106 -2.89 -10.23 24.29
N PRO A 107 -1.55 -10.24 24.12
CA PRO A 107 -0.68 -11.27 24.70
C PRO A 107 -0.87 -11.53 26.21
N PRO A 108 -1.14 -10.52 27.06
CA PRO A 108 -1.42 -10.76 28.48
C PRO A 108 -2.68 -11.61 28.74
N GLN A 109 -3.69 -11.54 27.88
CA GLN A 109 -4.92 -12.33 28.03
C GLN A 109 -4.66 -13.82 27.74
N ILE A 110 -3.88 -14.09 26.69
CA ILE A 110 -3.43 -15.45 26.35
C ILE A 110 -2.63 -16.03 27.52
N ALA A 111 -1.65 -15.27 28.03
CA ALA A 111 -0.84 -15.69 29.18
C ALA A 111 -1.67 -15.93 30.45
N ALA A 112 -2.69 -15.10 30.72
CA ALA A 112 -3.59 -15.28 31.86
C ALA A 112 -4.35 -16.61 31.77
N ASN A 113 -4.94 -16.93 30.61
CA ASN A 113 -5.60 -18.22 30.37
C ASN A 113 -4.64 -19.41 30.58
N ARG A 114 -3.42 -19.35 30.03
CA ARG A 114 -2.42 -20.43 30.22
C ARG A 114 -2.03 -20.60 31.69
N SER A 115 -1.89 -19.49 32.43
CA SER A 115 -1.58 -19.55 33.87
C SER A 115 -2.73 -20.14 34.71
N GLN A 116 -3.97 -19.81 34.35
CA GLN A 116 -5.17 -20.37 34.98
C GLN A 116 -5.27 -21.86 34.75
N LEU A 117 -5.02 -22.33 33.52
CA LEU A 117 -5.00 -23.75 33.18
C LEU A 117 -4.00 -24.52 34.06
N ILE A 118 -2.76 -24.01 34.18
CA ILE A 118 -1.72 -24.62 35.03
C ILE A 118 -2.20 -24.73 36.49
N SER A 119 -2.81 -23.67 37.03
CA SER A 119 -3.34 -23.67 38.40
C SER A 119 -4.48 -24.67 38.60
N LEU A 120 -5.42 -24.74 37.64
CA LEU A 120 -6.55 -25.67 37.70
C LEU A 120 -6.09 -27.13 37.64
N VAL A 121 -5.13 -27.44 36.76
CA VAL A 121 -4.52 -28.77 36.64
C VAL A 121 -3.78 -29.15 37.92
N ALA A 122 -2.94 -28.26 38.45
CA ALA A 122 -2.18 -28.52 39.68
C ALA A 122 -3.08 -28.81 40.90
N THR A 123 -4.28 -28.25 40.92
CA THR A 123 -5.26 -28.44 42.01
C THR A 123 -6.31 -29.52 41.72
N ASN A 124 -6.25 -30.20 40.57
CA ASN A 124 -7.25 -31.19 40.15
C ASN A 124 -7.06 -32.60 40.78
N ILE A 125 -6.66 -32.67 42.05
CA ILE A 125 -6.27 -33.93 42.73
C ILE A 125 -7.44 -34.94 42.74
N PHE A 126 -8.68 -34.45 42.90
CA PHE A 126 -9.89 -35.28 42.95
C PHE A 126 -10.75 -35.18 41.69
N GLY A 127 -10.23 -34.59 40.60
CA GLY A 127 -10.99 -34.44 39.34
C GLY A 127 -12.08 -33.37 39.35
N GLN A 128 -12.24 -32.60 40.44
CA GLN A 128 -13.30 -31.59 40.59
C GLN A 128 -13.16 -30.40 39.60
N ASN A 129 -11.94 -30.08 39.18
CA ASN A 129 -11.67 -28.97 38.26
C ASN A 129 -11.81 -29.36 36.78
N THR A 130 -12.15 -30.60 36.45
CA THR A 130 -12.15 -31.09 35.06
C THR A 130 -13.03 -30.24 34.13
N ALA A 131 -14.21 -29.81 34.59
CA ALA A 131 -15.08 -28.93 33.82
C ALA A 131 -14.48 -27.53 33.60
N ALA A 132 -13.81 -26.98 34.61
CA ALA A 132 -13.14 -25.67 34.52
C ALA A 132 -11.91 -25.73 33.59
N ILE A 133 -11.15 -26.83 33.62
CA ILE A 133 -10.04 -27.08 32.68
C ILE A 133 -10.56 -27.10 31.25
N ALA A 134 -11.65 -27.83 30.99
CA ALA A 134 -12.26 -27.90 29.66
C ALA A 134 -12.75 -26.53 29.17
N ALA A 135 -13.34 -25.71 30.06
CA ALA A 135 -13.73 -24.35 29.73
C ALA A 135 -12.52 -23.46 29.40
N THR A 136 -11.44 -23.50 30.18
CA THR A 136 -10.22 -22.73 29.93
C THR A 136 -9.53 -23.14 28.61
N GLU A 137 -9.51 -24.42 28.26
CA GLU A 137 -8.99 -24.88 26.95
C GLU A 137 -9.91 -24.45 25.80
N ALA A 138 -11.24 -24.39 26.01
CA ALA A 138 -12.18 -23.90 25.01
C ALA A 138 -11.99 -22.39 24.76
N GLU A 139 -11.86 -21.58 25.81
CA GLU A 139 -11.51 -20.14 25.71
C GLU A 139 -10.20 -19.94 24.93
N TYR A 140 -9.21 -20.81 25.15
CA TYR A 140 -7.98 -20.78 24.37
C TYR A 140 -8.19 -21.11 22.89
N GLY A 141 -9.05 -22.10 22.59
CA GLY A 141 -9.47 -22.39 21.23
C GLY A 141 -10.19 -21.21 20.55
N GLU A 142 -11.00 -20.44 21.29
CA GLU A 142 -11.64 -19.21 20.80
C GLU A 142 -10.61 -18.12 20.48
N MET A 143 -9.62 -17.91 21.37
CA MET A 143 -8.53 -16.98 21.11
C MET A 143 -7.74 -17.34 19.86
N TRP A 144 -7.44 -18.63 19.66
CA TRP A 144 -6.79 -19.11 18.44
C TRP A 144 -7.64 -18.84 17.19
N ALA A 145 -8.94 -19.16 17.24
CA ALA A 145 -9.85 -18.89 16.12
C ALA A 145 -9.92 -17.39 15.79
N GLN A 146 -10.01 -16.51 16.80
CA GLN A 146 -10.05 -15.06 16.62
C GLN A 146 -8.79 -14.53 15.92
N ASP A 147 -7.61 -14.90 16.40
CA ASP A 147 -6.33 -14.51 15.81
C ASP A 147 -6.20 -15.01 14.36
N THR A 148 -6.63 -16.24 14.12
CA THR A 148 -6.63 -16.84 12.78
C THR A 148 -7.51 -16.03 11.81
N MET A 149 -8.73 -15.68 12.22
CA MET A 149 -9.64 -14.87 11.41
C MET A 149 -9.09 -13.46 11.17
N ALA A 150 -8.52 -12.84 12.20
CA ALA A 150 -7.91 -11.51 12.09
C ALA A 150 -6.79 -11.51 11.03
N MET A 151 -5.93 -12.52 11.03
CA MET A 151 -4.83 -12.63 10.07
C MET A 151 -5.26 -12.98 8.65
N PHE A 152 -6.31 -13.80 8.46
CA PHE A 152 -6.89 -14.01 7.14
C PHE A 152 -7.52 -12.71 6.59
N GLY A 153 -8.22 -11.96 7.43
CA GLY A 153 -8.74 -10.63 7.07
C GLY A 153 -7.62 -9.67 6.69
N TYR A 154 -6.56 -9.62 7.49
CA TYR A 154 -5.37 -8.81 7.21
C TYR A 154 -4.72 -9.17 5.87
N ALA A 155 -4.52 -10.46 5.61
CA ALA A 155 -3.91 -10.93 4.37
C ALA A 155 -4.75 -10.57 3.14
N SER A 156 -6.08 -10.72 3.23
CA SER A 156 -7.01 -10.37 2.14
C SER A 156 -6.99 -8.87 1.84
N SER A 157 -7.13 -8.04 2.87
CA SER A 157 -7.09 -6.58 2.74
C SER A 157 -5.73 -6.09 2.24
N SER A 158 -4.63 -6.65 2.75
CA SER A 158 -3.27 -6.32 2.31
C SER A 158 -3.00 -6.76 0.87
N ALA A 159 -3.53 -7.90 0.43
CA ALA A 159 -3.44 -8.36 -0.96
C ALA A 159 -4.23 -7.46 -1.93
N THR A 160 -5.26 -6.77 -1.44
CA THR A 160 -5.99 -5.77 -2.21
C THR A 160 -5.24 -4.45 -2.25
N ALA A 161 -4.72 -4.00 -1.09
CA ALA A 161 -3.93 -2.78 -0.96
C ALA A 161 -2.63 -2.84 -1.78
N SER A 162 -2.03 -4.01 -1.96
CA SER A 162 -0.80 -4.15 -2.75
C SER A 162 -1.01 -4.14 -4.27
N ARG A 163 -2.26 -4.04 -4.75
CA ARG A 163 -2.56 -3.95 -6.18
C ARG A 163 -2.30 -2.54 -6.70
N LEU A 164 -1.15 -2.38 -7.34
CA LEU A 164 -0.72 -1.13 -7.99
C LEU A 164 -0.61 -1.33 -9.50
N THR A 165 -1.02 -0.32 -10.26
CA THR A 165 -0.75 -0.27 -11.70
C THR A 165 0.74 0.01 -11.91
N PRO A 166 1.46 -0.80 -12.70
CA PRO A 166 2.85 -0.53 -13.01
C PRO A 166 3.02 0.79 -13.76
N PHE A 167 4.03 1.56 -13.36
CA PHE A 167 4.42 2.78 -14.07
C PHE A 167 4.99 2.45 -15.44
N THR A 168 4.66 3.29 -16.44
CA THR A 168 5.22 3.20 -17.78
C THR A 168 6.32 4.24 -17.97
N ALA A 169 7.30 3.94 -18.82
CA ALA A 169 8.33 4.90 -19.19
C ALA A 169 7.72 6.09 -19.96
N PRO A 170 8.30 7.30 -19.83
CA PRO A 170 7.84 8.45 -20.58
C PRO A 170 7.99 8.21 -22.10
N PRO A 171 7.08 8.74 -22.92
CA PRO A 171 7.20 8.65 -24.37
C PRO A 171 8.41 9.43 -24.88
N GLN A 172 9.00 8.98 -25.98
CA GLN A 172 10.01 9.75 -26.70
C GLN A 172 9.35 10.95 -27.38
N THR A 173 9.81 12.16 -27.09
CA THR A 173 9.24 13.41 -27.63
C THR A 173 10.03 13.95 -28.82
N THR A 174 11.27 13.51 -29.03
CA THR A 174 12.10 13.91 -30.16
C THR A 174 12.25 12.78 -31.17
N ASN A 175 12.07 13.07 -32.46
CA ASN A 175 12.35 12.12 -33.53
C ASN A 175 13.86 12.13 -33.89
N PRO A 176 14.61 11.03 -33.67
CA PRO A 176 16.02 10.96 -34.03
C PRO A 176 16.29 11.12 -35.53
N SER A 177 15.31 10.79 -36.38
CA SER A 177 15.40 10.98 -37.85
C SER A 177 14.98 12.38 -38.31
N GLY A 178 14.56 13.25 -37.39
CA GLY A 178 14.14 14.62 -37.71
C GLY A 178 15.22 15.43 -38.42
N LEU A 179 16.49 15.22 -38.08
CA LEU A 179 17.63 15.86 -38.74
C LEU A 179 17.76 15.47 -40.22
N ALA A 180 17.45 14.21 -40.57
CA ALA A 180 17.47 13.74 -41.95
C ALA A 180 16.31 14.33 -42.77
N GLY A 181 15.12 14.47 -42.17
CA GLY A 181 13.99 15.16 -42.79
C GLY A 181 14.24 16.65 -43.00
N GLN A 182 14.95 17.29 -42.07
CA GLN A 182 15.32 18.70 -42.17
C GLN A 182 16.36 18.97 -43.26
N ALA A 183 17.32 18.05 -43.44
CA ALA A 183 18.27 18.08 -44.56
C ALA A 183 17.57 17.89 -45.92
N ALA A 184 16.57 17.01 -46.01
CA ALA A 184 15.79 16.80 -47.24
C ALA A 184 14.85 17.96 -47.59
N ALA A 185 14.45 18.78 -46.61
CA ALA A 185 13.59 19.95 -46.84
C ALA A 185 14.37 21.23 -47.23
N THR A 186 15.71 21.20 -47.13
CA THR A 186 16.60 22.35 -47.38
C THR A 186 17.55 22.15 -48.56
N GLY A 187 17.53 20.97 -49.20
CA GLY A 187 18.24 20.66 -50.46
C GLY A 187 17.29 20.57 -51.64
#